data_AF-A0ABD2X1K2-F1
#
_entry.id   AF-A0ABD2X1K2-F1
#
_cell.length_a   1.000
_cell.length_b   1.000
_cell.length_c   1.000
_cell.angle_alpha   90.00
_cell.angle_beta   90.00
_cell.angle_gamma   90.00
#
_symmetry.space_group_name_H-M   'P 1'
#
loop_
_entity.id
_entity.type
_entity.pdbx_description
1 polymer ?
#
loop_
_entity_poly.entity_id
_entity_poly.type
_entity_poly.pdbx_seq_one_letter_code
_entity_poly.pdbx_strand_id
1 'polypeptide(L)'
;MQATDFNNLKVPCTSNEPIEKEKMCELYGKYCEHLKLHFTRHHANQPGADAIIRRIDSNYKLVKNLQVPISKEGKQKRQLKFHMCKFCETDQSHLKVHKLRKHKNEPDVIEMIRLTKIHPPNSREPMKKLLHSGDIIYNTNNELNKGDLRVARKTMYNKTPDDFTACENCKIMVLETDYRKHRLRCTGKCVGSTRNIAQEGRALIPRCHAVANNTLRKRIFPRISNDPVSRCIRYDQLVYEFGNELSSKLRGEQHTRNIVTQLRRLGRKV
;
A
#
# COMPACT_ATOMS: atom_id res chain seq x y z
N MET A 1 53.28 -3.65 6.75
CA MET A 1 53.74 -4.56 5.69
C MET A 1 53.29 -5.95 6.07
N GLN A 2 52.61 -6.80 5.30
CA GLN A 2 52.00 -6.86 3.95
C GLN A 2 50.93 -7.98 4.12
N ALA A 3 49.66 -7.79 3.72
CA ALA A 3 49.05 -8.28 2.47
C ALA A 3 49.22 -9.79 2.18
N THR A 4 48.11 -10.38 1.69
CA THR A 4 47.89 -11.74 1.10
C THR A 4 47.44 -12.83 2.11
N ASP A 5 46.36 -13.61 1.94
CA ASP A 5 45.52 -13.93 0.79
C ASP A 5 44.07 -14.28 1.21
N PHE A 6 43.11 -13.56 0.62
CA PHE A 6 41.73 -14.00 0.46
C PHE A 6 41.65 -14.80 -0.84
N ASN A 7 41.90 -16.11 -0.80
CA ASN A 7 41.50 -17.06 -1.84
C ASN A 7 41.89 -18.47 -1.40
N ASN A 8 40.95 -19.23 -0.83
CA ASN A 8 40.78 -20.67 -1.04
C ASN A 8 39.74 -21.24 -0.07
N LEU A 9 38.47 -20.97 -0.36
CA LEU A 9 37.42 -21.95 -0.15
C LEU A 9 36.53 -21.94 -1.39
N LYS A 10 37.01 -22.63 -2.43
CA LYS A 10 36.13 -23.20 -3.46
C LYS A 10 35.27 -24.25 -2.75
N VAL A 11 34.05 -23.89 -2.38
CA VAL A 11 33.01 -24.89 -2.09
C VAL A 11 32.36 -25.25 -3.44
N PRO A 12 32.24 -26.55 -3.79
CA PRO A 12 31.79 -26.96 -5.10
C PRO A 12 30.32 -26.60 -5.33
N CYS A 13 30.03 -26.23 -6.57
CA CYS A 13 28.70 -26.06 -7.11
C CYS A 13 28.02 -27.44 -7.26
N THR A 14 27.52 -28.04 -6.18
CA THR A 14 26.71 -29.28 -6.25
C THR A 14 25.74 -29.39 -5.06
N SER A 15 24.56 -28.79 -5.20
CA SER A 15 23.36 -29.32 -4.57
C SER A 15 22.24 -29.25 -5.59
N ASN A 16 22.21 -30.25 -6.47
CA ASN A 16 21.00 -30.70 -7.11
C ASN A 16 20.06 -31.21 -6.00
N GLU A 17 19.06 -30.42 -5.61
CA GLU A 17 17.85 -30.97 -4.99
C GLU A 17 16.74 -31.00 -6.07
N PRO A 18 16.47 -32.17 -6.68
CA PRO A 18 15.44 -32.32 -7.73
C PRO A 18 14.03 -31.94 -7.26
N ILE A 19 13.79 -32.04 -5.95
CA ILE A 19 12.49 -31.88 -5.28
C ILE A 19 11.98 -30.42 -5.34
N GLU A 20 12.87 -29.42 -5.42
CA GLU A 20 12.47 -28.00 -5.49
C GLU A 20 12.07 -27.53 -6.90
N LYS A 21 12.66 -28.12 -7.95
CA LYS A 21 12.28 -27.84 -9.35
C LYS A 21 10.92 -28.45 -9.70
N GLU A 22 10.65 -29.66 -9.21
CA GLU A 22 9.37 -30.32 -9.43
C GLU A 22 8.21 -29.55 -8.79
N LYS A 23 8.35 -29.10 -7.53
CA LYS A 23 7.30 -28.30 -6.87
C LYS A 23 7.05 -26.96 -7.58
N MET A 24 8.10 -26.28 -8.04
CA MET A 24 7.97 -25.06 -8.83
C MET A 24 7.32 -25.32 -10.20
N CYS A 25 7.68 -26.40 -10.88
CA CYS A 25 7.04 -26.83 -12.14
C CYS A 25 5.58 -27.24 -11.92
N GLU A 26 5.24 -27.84 -10.78
CA GLU A 26 3.89 -28.24 -10.42
C GLU A 26 3.00 -27.02 -10.13
N LEU A 27 3.52 -25.99 -9.45
CA LEU A 27 2.83 -24.71 -9.26
C LEU A 27 2.66 -23.92 -10.56
N TYR A 28 3.71 -23.85 -11.40
CA TYR A 28 3.61 -23.29 -12.74
C TYR A 28 2.65 -24.09 -13.63
N GLY A 29 2.61 -25.42 -13.47
CA GLY A 29 1.69 -26.34 -14.13
C GLY A 29 0.26 -26.08 -13.71
N LYS A 30 -0.02 -26.01 -12.40
CA LYS A 30 -1.32 -25.64 -11.83
C LYS A 30 -1.77 -24.25 -12.28
N TYR A 31 -0.86 -23.27 -12.34
CA TYR A 31 -1.16 -21.92 -12.86
C TYR A 31 -1.47 -21.94 -14.37
N CYS A 32 -0.73 -22.73 -15.15
CA CYS A 32 -0.98 -22.92 -16.59
C CYS A 32 -2.30 -23.68 -16.87
N GLU A 33 -2.65 -24.68 -16.07
CA GLU A 33 -3.94 -25.39 -16.17
C GLU A 33 -5.10 -24.49 -15.73
N HIS A 34 -4.91 -23.69 -14.69
CA HIS A 34 -5.89 -22.70 -14.26
C HIS A 34 -6.10 -21.59 -15.32
N LEU A 35 -5.03 -21.15 -15.99
CA LEU A 35 -5.12 -20.25 -17.15
C LEU A 35 -5.86 -20.89 -18.33
N LYS A 36 -5.68 -22.21 -18.58
CA LYS A 36 -6.46 -22.94 -19.59
C LYS A 36 -7.94 -23.04 -19.24
N LEU A 37 -8.27 -23.21 -17.95
CA LEU A 37 -9.65 -23.18 -17.46
C LEU A 37 -10.27 -21.76 -17.55
N HIS A 38 -9.51 -20.71 -17.24
CA HIS A 38 -9.96 -19.32 -17.34
C HIS A 38 -10.05 -18.79 -18.79
N PHE A 39 -9.29 -19.36 -19.74
CA PHE A 39 -9.39 -18.99 -21.16
C PHE A 39 -10.61 -19.60 -21.88
N THR A 40 -11.29 -20.55 -21.25
CA THR A 40 -12.61 -20.99 -21.70
C THR A 40 -13.68 -20.30 -20.87
N ARG A 41 -14.04 -19.07 -21.29
CA ARG A 41 -15.44 -18.59 -21.42
C ARG A 41 -15.52 -17.06 -21.37
N HIS A 42 -15.71 -16.49 -22.56
CA HIS A 42 -16.79 -15.54 -22.77
C HIS A 42 -18.07 -16.05 -22.08
N HIS A 43 -18.35 -15.62 -20.84
CA HIS A 43 -19.72 -15.66 -20.30
C HIS A 43 -19.92 -14.45 -19.38
N ALA A 44 -20.19 -13.31 -20.01
CA ALA A 44 -21.24 -12.45 -19.50
C ALA A 44 -22.54 -13.29 -19.41
N ASN A 45 -23.24 -13.21 -18.28
CA ASN A 45 -24.59 -13.77 -18.01
C ASN A 45 -24.65 -15.19 -17.40
N GLN A 46 -24.18 -15.35 -16.14
CA GLN A 46 -24.70 -16.43 -15.28
C GLN A 46 -25.16 -15.90 -13.90
N PRO A 47 -26.36 -16.32 -13.43
CA PRO A 47 -26.83 -16.02 -12.08
C PRO A 47 -26.00 -16.82 -11.07
N GLY A 48 -25.23 -16.12 -10.24
CA GLY A 48 -24.24 -16.71 -9.33
C GLY A 48 -22.90 -15.95 -9.31
N ALA A 49 -22.65 -15.10 -10.32
CA ALA A 49 -21.50 -14.19 -10.34
C ALA A 49 -21.45 -13.32 -9.06
N ASP A 50 -22.59 -12.88 -8.55
CA ASP A 50 -22.69 -12.09 -7.31
C ASP A 50 -22.17 -12.83 -6.07
N ALA A 51 -22.34 -14.16 -5.98
CA ALA A 51 -21.86 -14.94 -4.85
C ALA A 51 -20.34 -15.18 -4.93
N ILE A 52 -19.81 -15.38 -6.14
CA ILE A 52 -18.38 -15.51 -6.39
C ILE A 52 -17.68 -14.15 -6.17
N ILE A 53 -18.26 -13.06 -6.66
CA ILE A 53 -17.81 -11.69 -6.40
C ILE A 53 -17.82 -11.40 -4.90
N ARG A 54 -18.89 -11.75 -4.16
CA ARG A 54 -18.97 -11.58 -2.69
C ARG A 54 -17.91 -12.40 -1.92
N ARG A 55 -17.49 -13.57 -2.44
CA ARG A 55 -16.50 -14.45 -1.82
C ARG A 55 -15.05 -14.05 -2.13
N ILE A 56 -14.83 -13.55 -3.35
CA ILE A 56 -13.62 -12.82 -3.75
C ILE A 56 -13.51 -11.59 -2.83
N ASP A 57 -14.54 -10.78 -2.77
CA ASP A 57 -14.66 -9.55 -1.99
C ASP A 57 -14.36 -9.63 -0.48
N SER A 58 -14.66 -10.74 0.19
CA SER A 58 -14.35 -10.94 1.60
C SER A 58 -12.85 -11.17 1.87
N ASN A 59 -12.08 -11.51 0.83
CA ASN A 59 -10.66 -11.85 0.91
C ASN A 59 -9.71 -10.66 0.65
N TYR A 60 -10.24 -9.44 0.43
CA TYR A 60 -9.43 -8.24 0.21
C TYR A 60 -9.53 -7.26 1.37
N LYS A 61 -8.38 -6.82 1.90
CA LYS A 61 -8.28 -5.62 2.77
C LYS A 61 -8.27 -4.33 1.92
N LEU A 62 -9.03 -4.31 0.83
CA LEU A 62 -9.15 -3.16 -0.06
C LEU A 62 -10.51 -2.53 0.16
N VAL A 63 -10.54 -1.23 0.44
CA VAL A 63 -11.81 -0.52 0.61
C VAL A 63 -12.54 -0.51 -0.73
N LYS A 64 -13.67 -1.21 -0.78
CA LYS A 64 -14.50 -1.30 -2.00
C LYS A 64 -15.07 0.05 -2.36
N ASN A 65 -15.23 0.28 -3.67
CA ASN A 65 -15.99 1.42 -4.22
C ASN A 65 -15.55 2.78 -3.67
N LEU A 66 -14.27 2.90 -3.33
CA LEU A 66 -13.73 4.12 -2.74
C LEU A 66 -13.81 5.27 -3.74
N GLN A 67 -14.54 6.32 -3.41
CA GLN A 67 -14.71 7.50 -4.26
C GLN A 67 -13.77 8.61 -3.81
N VAL A 68 -13.15 9.30 -4.76
CA VAL A 68 -12.36 10.50 -4.45
C VAL A 68 -13.32 11.69 -4.40
N PRO A 69 -13.40 12.42 -3.27
CA PRO A 69 -14.29 13.55 -3.18
C PRO A 69 -13.83 14.67 -4.12
N ILE A 70 -14.72 15.07 -5.02
CA ILE A 70 -14.50 16.16 -5.99
C ILE A 70 -14.85 17.49 -5.33
N SER A 71 -14.10 18.54 -5.68
CA SER A 71 -14.45 19.90 -5.30
C SER A 71 -15.71 20.31 -6.05
N LYS A 72 -16.75 20.73 -5.32
CA LYS A 72 -17.96 21.26 -5.95
C LYS A 72 -17.64 22.57 -6.67
N GLU A 73 -18.27 22.80 -7.82
CA GLU A 73 -18.24 24.09 -8.50
C GLU A 73 -19.15 25.10 -7.77
N GLY A 74 -18.69 26.34 -7.62
CA GLY A 74 -19.45 27.45 -7.01
C GLY A 74 -19.21 27.73 -5.51
N LYS A 75 -19.82 28.82 -5.02
CA LYS A 75 -19.72 29.31 -3.62
C LYS A 75 -20.63 28.50 -2.68
N GLN A 76 -20.41 27.19 -2.52
CA GLN A 76 -21.14 26.41 -1.51
C GLN A 76 -20.53 26.58 -0.11
N LYS A 77 -21.38 26.46 0.92
CA LYS A 77 -20.97 26.50 2.33
C LYS A 77 -19.91 25.43 2.60
N ARG A 78 -18.79 25.84 3.21
CA ARG A 78 -17.64 24.96 3.50
C ARG A 78 -18.10 23.85 4.45
N GLN A 79 -18.12 22.61 3.96
CA GLN A 79 -18.45 21.45 4.78
C GLN A 79 -17.39 21.24 5.86
N LEU A 80 -17.82 20.87 7.06
CA LEU A 80 -16.93 20.53 8.17
C LEU A 80 -16.13 19.27 7.82
N LYS A 81 -14.81 19.32 7.98
CA LYS A 81 -13.95 18.16 7.72
C LYS A 81 -13.84 17.30 8.97
N PHE A 82 -14.18 16.03 8.84
CA PHE A 82 -14.02 15.03 9.88
C PHE A 82 -12.71 14.27 9.68
N HIS A 83 -12.10 13.90 10.79
CA HIS A 83 -10.87 13.10 10.83
C HIS A 83 -11.04 11.94 11.80
N MET A 84 -10.44 10.81 11.43
CA MET A 84 -10.56 9.60 12.23
C MET A 84 -9.58 9.68 13.40
N CYS A 85 -10.03 9.34 14.59
CA CYS A 85 -9.13 9.16 15.72
C CYS A 85 -8.43 7.81 15.60
N LYS A 86 -7.10 7.79 15.60
CA LYS A 86 -6.34 6.54 15.49
C LYS A 86 -6.40 5.62 16.71
N PHE A 87 -6.94 6.11 17.83
CA PHE A 87 -6.94 5.41 19.11
C PHE A 87 -8.29 4.77 19.44
N CYS A 88 -9.39 5.49 19.18
CA CYS A 88 -10.74 5.01 19.42
C CYS A 88 -11.57 4.83 18.15
N GLU A 89 -10.96 5.05 16.97
CA GLU A 89 -11.56 4.78 15.66
C GLU A 89 -12.92 5.47 15.44
N THR A 90 -13.10 6.64 16.08
CA THR A 90 -14.27 7.51 15.88
C THR A 90 -13.93 8.74 15.05
N ASP A 91 -14.89 9.17 14.23
CA ASP A 91 -14.80 10.41 13.48
C ASP A 91 -14.98 11.63 14.38
N GLN A 92 -14.05 12.57 14.27
CA GLN A 92 -14.02 13.79 15.08
C GLN A 92 -13.83 15.01 14.17
N SER A 93 -14.68 16.01 14.35
CA SER A 93 -14.46 17.33 13.72
C SER A 93 -13.33 18.09 14.41
N HIS A 94 -13.22 17.98 15.74
CA HIS A 94 -12.26 18.70 16.57
C HIS A 94 -11.24 17.75 17.21
N LEU A 95 -10.48 17.03 16.37
CA LEU A 95 -9.61 15.93 16.82
C LEU A 95 -8.54 16.34 17.85
N LYS A 96 -8.05 17.60 17.82
CA LYS A 96 -7.11 18.12 18.82
C LYS A 96 -7.72 18.09 20.23
N VAL A 97 -8.93 18.64 20.38
CA VAL A 97 -9.63 18.70 21.67
C VAL A 97 -9.97 17.29 22.15
N HIS A 98 -10.45 16.44 21.24
CA HIS A 98 -10.76 15.05 21.52
C HIS A 98 -9.55 14.30 22.11
N LYS A 99 -8.36 14.43 21.49
CA LYS A 99 -7.14 13.76 21.96
C LYS A 99 -6.69 14.24 23.34
N LEU A 100 -6.77 15.54 23.61
CA LEU A 100 -6.40 16.09 24.91
C LEU A 100 -7.35 15.66 26.04
N ARG A 101 -8.62 15.35 25.72
CA ARG A 101 -9.62 14.91 26.70
C ARG A 101 -9.60 13.39 26.92
N LYS A 102 -9.57 12.60 25.84
CA LYS A 102 -9.73 11.13 25.90
C LYS A 102 -8.43 10.34 25.81
N HIS A 103 -7.37 10.92 25.23
CA HIS A 103 -6.13 10.22 24.89
C HIS A 103 -4.89 10.96 25.39
N LYS A 104 -5.01 11.72 26.49
CA LYS A 104 -3.92 12.54 27.03
C LYS A 104 -2.68 11.72 27.40
N ASN A 105 -2.89 10.46 27.79
CA ASN A 105 -1.85 9.56 28.29
C ASN A 105 -1.23 8.70 27.18
N GLU A 106 -1.71 8.81 25.93
CA GLU A 106 -1.11 8.09 24.81
C GLU A 106 0.28 8.68 24.49
N PRO A 107 1.31 7.85 24.24
CA PRO A 107 2.68 8.32 24.06
C PRO A 107 2.80 9.32 22.90
N ASP A 108 2.09 9.07 21.80
CA ASP A 108 2.12 10.00 20.66
C ASP A 108 1.43 11.34 20.96
N VAL A 109 0.44 11.35 21.87
CA VAL A 109 -0.26 12.59 22.28
C VAL A 109 0.61 13.36 23.27
N ILE A 110 1.27 12.68 24.20
CA ILE A 110 2.26 13.28 25.10
C ILE A 110 3.38 13.93 24.28
N GLU A 111 3.92 13.20 23.30
CA GLU A 111 4.99 13.70 22.44
C GLU A 111 4.50 14.88 21.58
N MET A 112 3.28 14.81 21.06
CA MET A 112 2.67 15.95 20.37
C MET A 112 2.59 17.18 21.28
N ILE A 113 2.08 17.03 22.52
CA ILE A 113 1.99 18.14 23.48
C ILE A 113 3.38 18.71 23.74
N ARG A 114 4.39 17.85 24.00
CA ARG A 114 5.77 18.25 24.25
C ARG A 114 6.34 19.06 23.08
N LEU A 115 6.27 18.52 21.86
CA LEU A 115 6.78 19.18 20.65
C LEU A 115 6.06 20.49 20.34
N THR A 116 4.75 20.56 20.59
CA THR A 116 3.98 21.79 20.37
C THR A 116 4.36 22.92 21.31
N LYS A 117 4.80 22.60 22.54
CA LYS A 117 5.27 23.59 23.52
C LYS A 117 6.68 24.09 23.20
N ILE A 118 7.57 23.18 22.81
CA ILE A 118 9.00 23.49 22.61
C ILE A 118 9.26 24.22 21.27
N HIS A 119 8.51 23.92 20.22
CA HIS A 119 8.72 24.51 18.88
C HIS A 119 7.47 25.24 18.37
N PRO A 120 7.19 26.48 18.83
CA PRO A 120 6.00 27.23 18.44
C PRO A 120 5.78 27.35 16.91
N PRO A 121 6.83 27.62 16.08
CA PRO A 121 6.67 27.74 14.63
C PRO A 121 6.21 26.44 13.94
N ASN A 122 6.68 25.29 14.44
CA ASN A 122 6.39 23.95 13.89
C ASN A 122 5.35 23.17 14.72
N SER A 123 4.71 23.81 15.69
CA SER A 123 3.74 23.20 16.62
C SER A 123 2.56 22.51 15.92
N ARG A 124 2.29 22.84 14.65
CA ARG A 124 1.21 22.23 13.87
C ARG A 124 1.57 20.87 13.27
N GLU A 125 2.85 20.58 13.05
CA GLU A 125 3.27 19.35 12.34
C GLU A 125 3.00 18.06 13.14
N PRO A 126 3.34 17.97 14.44
CA PRO A 126 3.04 16.77 15.22
C PRO A 126 1.54 16.47 15.25
N MET A 127 0.71 17.52 15.33
CA MET A 127 -0.75 17.40 15.26
C MET A 127 -1.22 16.89 13.89
N LYS A 128 -0.69 17.43 12.78
CA LYS A 128 -1.03 16.98 11.42
C LYS A 128 -0.66 15.52 11.20
N LYS A 129 0.51 15.07 11.66
CA LYS A 129 0.93 13.66 11.60
C LYS A 129 -0.12 12.77 12.27
N LEU A 130 -0.46 13.12 13.50
CA LEU A 130 -1.45 12.42 14.30
C LEU A 130 -2.86 12.43 13.70
N LEU A 131 -3.24 13.51 13.02
CA LEU A 131 -4.49 13.62 12.24
C LEU A 131 -4.49 12.62 11.08
N HIS A 132 -3.46 12.69 10.24
CA HIS A 132 -3.40 11.90 9.02
C HIS A 132 -3.13 10.41 9.29
N SER A 133 -2.49 10.05 10.41
CA SER A 133 -2.39 8.66 10.85
C SER A 133 -3.77 7.99 11.00
N GLY A 134 -4.74 8.71 11.58
CA GLY A 134 -6.10 8.19 11.67
C GLY A 134 -6.78 8.12 10.30
N ASP A 135 -6.59 9.14 9.46
CA ASP A 135 -7.14 9.11 8.09
C ASP A 135 -6.56 7.95 7.25
N ILE A 136 -5.31 7.53 7.48
CA ILE A 136 -4.77 6.31 6.84
C ILE A 136 -5.55 5.08 7.29
N ILE A 137 -5.85 4.94 8.59
CA ILE A 137 -6.64 3.81 9.12
C ILE A 137 -8.01 3.82 8.44
N TYR A 138 -8.66 4.98 8.38
CA TYR A 138 -9.93 5.13 7.65
C TYR A 138 -9.81 4.73 6.17
N ASN A 139 -8.78 5.18 5.47
CA ASN A 139 -8.60 4.89 4.04
C ASN A 139 -8.22 3.43 3.72
N THR A 140 -7.80 2.66 4.72
CA THR A 140 -7.30 1.29 4.55
C THR A 140 -8.17 0.23 5.22
N ASN A 141 -9.06 0.62 6.13
CA ASN A 141 -9.95 -0.29 6.84
C ASN A 141 -11.36 -0.27 6.22
N ASN A 142 -11.78 -1.41 5.68
CA ASN A 142 -13.08 -1.60 5.04
C ASN A 142 -14.27 -1.45 6.00
N GLU A 143 -14.09 -1.80 7.27
CA GLU A 143 -15.15 -1.77 8.28
C GLU A 143 -15.43 -0.34 8.75
N LEU A 144 -14.39 0.51 8.76
CA LEU A 144 -14.47 1.90 9.21
C LEU A 144 -14.79 2.87 8.07
N ASN A 145 -14.40 2.56 6.85
CA ASN A 145 -14.55 3.45 5.71
C ASN A 145 -16.01 3.51 5.22
N LYS A 146 -16.49 4.71 4.87
CA LYS A 146 -17.87 4.97 4.40
C LYS A 146 -17.98 5.11 2.87
N GLY A 147 -16.99 4.66 2.12
CA GLY A 147 -16.93 4.71 0.67
C GLY A 147 -16.20 5.92 0.08
N ASP A 148 -15.51 6.74 0.88
CA ASP A 148 -14.77 7.92 0.41
C ASP A 148 -13.28 7.92 0.80
N LEU A 149 -12.42 8.38 -0.11
CA LEU A 149 -10.99 8.54 0.17
C LEU A 149 -10.72 9.89 0.82
N ARG A 150 -10.20 9.88 2.04
CA ARG A 150 -9.74 11.11 2.72
C ARG A 150 -8.42 11.57 2.13
N VAL A 151 -8.49 12.64 1.36
CA VAL A 151 -7.34 13.26 0.67
C VAL A 151 -6.94 14.60 1.29
N ALA A 152 -5.70 15.04 1.01
CA ALA A 152 -5.20 16.37 1.38
C ALA A 152 -6.07 17.48 0.81
N ARG A 153 -6.36 17.37 -0.49
CA ARG A 153 -7.06 18.35 -1.31
C ARG A 153 -8.01 17.60 -2.23
N LYS A 154 -9.27 18.02 -2.26
CA LYS A 154 -10.27 17.53 -3.23
C LYS A 154 -9.83 17.92 -4.64
N THR A 155 -10.04 17.04 -5.61
CA THR A 155 -9.67 17.30 -7.00
C THR A 155 -10.82 18.00 -7.71
N MET A 156 -10.52 18.78 -8.75
CA MET A 156 -11.57 19.33 -9.62
C MET A 156 -11.98 18.34 -10.71
N TYR A 157 -11.11 17.37 -11.00
CA TYR A 157 -11.32 16.34 -12.02
C TYR A 157 -11.60 14.99 -11.37
N ASN A 158 -12.23 14.11 -12.14
CA ASN A 158 -12.42 12.70 -11.79
C ASN A 158 -11.05 12.03 -11.62
N LYS A 159 -10.68 11.75 -10.37
CA LYS A 159 -9.51 10.97 -10.02
C LYS A 159 -9.97 9.71 -9.31
N THR A 160 -9.20 8.65 -9.51
CA THR A 160 -9.42 7.37 -8.85
C THR A 160 -8.62 7.35 -7.56
N PRO A 161 -8.99 6.50 -6.59
CA PRO A 161 -8.14 6.25 -5.43
C PRO A 161 -6.72 5.89 -5.81
N ASP A 162 -6.56 5.21 -6.95
CA ASP A 162 -5.28 4.74 -7.43
C ASP A 162 -4.30 5.86 -7.74
N ASP A 163 -4.78 7.05 -8.08
CA ASP A 163 -3.96 8.24 -8.35
C ASP A 163 -3.32 8.84 -7.09
N PHE A 164 -3.67 8.35 -5.90
CA PHE A 164 -3.19 8.86 -4.62
C PHE A 164 -2.26 7.89 -3.90
N THR A 165 -1.34 8.45 -3.12
CA THR A 165 -0.45 7.71 -2.23
C THR A 165 -0.24 8.49 -0.92
N ALA A 166 0.13 7.79 0.16
CA ALA A 166 0.38 8.41 1.46
C ALA A 166 1.81 8.95 1.54
N CYS A 167 1.99 10.11 2.18
CA CYS A 167 3.31 10.58 2.54
C CYS A 167 3.88 9.79 3.72
N GLU A 168 5.12 9.31 3.64
CA GLU A 168 5.73 8.61 4.77
C GLU A 168 5.99 9.49 5.98
N ASN A 169 6.38 10.75 5.78
CA ASN A 169 6.66 11.66 6.90
C ASN A 169 5.38 12.15 7.57
N CYS A 170 4.42 12.68 6.80
CA CYS A 170 3.24 13.34 7.36
C CYS A 170 1.93 12.54 7.25
N LYS A 171 1.96 11.35 6.64
CA LYS A 171 0.83 10.42 6.50
C LYS A 171 -0.36 10.94 5.66
N ILE A 172 -0.26 12.14 5.09
CA ILE A 172 -1.33 12.72 4.27
C ILE A 172 -1.43 12.02 2.92
N MET A 173 -2.66 11.88 2.41
CA MET A 173 -2.93 11.38 1.07
C MET A 173 -2.79 12.47 0.02
N VAL A 174 -1.90 12.27 -0.95
CA VAL A 174 -1.58 13.21 -2.03
C VAL A 174 -1.62 12.51 -3.37
N LEU A 175 -1.89 13.28 -4.43
CA LEU A 175 -1.75 12.78 -5.80
C LEU A 175 -0.30 12.35 -6.04
N GLU A 176 -0.12 11.19 -6.69
CA GLU A 176 1.21 10.66 -7.02
C GLU A 176 1.99 11.64 -7.91
N THR A 177 1.31 12.34 -8.82
CA THR A 177 1.87 13.41 -9.67
C THR A 177 2.39 14.61 -8.89
N ASP A 178 1.79 14.94 -7.74
CA ASP A 178 2.17 16.08 -6.91
C ASP A 178 3.11 15.70 -5.76
N TYR A 179 3.44 14.41 -5.60
CA TYR A 179 4.18 13.91 -4.45
C TYR A 179 5.55 14.59 -4.31
N ARG A 180 6.25 14.85 -5.42
CA ARG A 180 7.56 15.53 -5.40
C ARG A 180 7.46 16.92 -4.76
N LYS A 181 6.47 17.71 -5.20
CA LYS A 181 6.19 19.06 -4.67
C LYS A 181 5.73 19.00 -3.21
N HIS A 182 4.98 17.97 -2.86
CA HIS A 182 4.59 17.74 -1.48
C HIS A 182 5.81 17.44 -0.59
N ARG A 183 6.68 16.49 -0.97
CA ARG A 183 7.83 16.09 -0.16
C ARG A 183 8.80 17.24 0.07
N LEU A 184 9.11 18.02 -0.97
CA LEU A 184 9.95 19.21 -0.81
C LEU A 184 9.42 20.14 0.29
N ARG A 185 8.11 20.41 0.30
CA ARG A 185 7.47 21.22 1.34
C ARG A 185 7.35 20.51 2.69
N CYS A 186 7.20 19.19 2.69
CA CYS A 186 6.97 18.39 3.89
C CYS A 186 8.25 18.07 4.67
N THR A 187 9.40 17.96 3.99
CA THR A 187 10.66 17.58 4.62
C THR A 187 11.79 18.58 4.37
N GLY A 188 11.58 19.60 3.54
CA GLY A 188 12.62 20.55 3.14
C GLY A 188 13.72 19.94 2.25
N LYS A 189 13.55 18.68 1.82
CA LYS A 189 14.58 17.93 1.07
C LYS A 189 14.16 17.76 -0.38
N CYS A 190 14.98 18.27 -1.30
CA CYS A 190 14.95 17.87 -2.70
C CYS A 190 15.48 16.44 -2.81
N VAL A 191 14.77 15.58 -3.51
CA VAL A 191 15.23 14.20 -3.75
C VAL A 191 15.32 13.99 -5.25
N GLY A 192 16.43 13.40 -5.70
CA GLY A 192 16.72 13.21 -7.13
C GLY A 192 15.78 12.23 -7.84
N SER A 193 15.13 11.30 -7.11
CA SER A 193 14.21 10.32 -7.69
C SER A 193 12.91 10.22 -6.89
N THR A 194 11.78 10.44 -7.57
CA THR A 194 10.43 10.28 -7.00
C THR A 194 10.00 8.82 -6.87
N ARG A 195 10.71 7.89 -7.53
CA ARG A 195 10.31 6.48 -7.63
C ARG A 195 10.38 5.78 -6.28
N ASN A 196 11.52 5.84 -5.60
CA ASN A 196 11.72 5.21 -4.29
C ASN A 196 10.78 5.80 -3.23
N ILE A 197 10.45 7.07 -3.41
CA ILE A 197 9.62 7.85 -2.51
C ILE A 197 8.14 7.47 -2.61
N ALA A 198 7.63 7.29 -3.84
CA ALA A 198 6.29 6.77 -4.06
C ALA A 198 6.19 5.30 -3.61
N GLN A 199 7.30 4.53 -3.63
CA GLN A 199 7.35 3.19 -3.06
C GLN A 199 7.17 3.23 -1.53
N GLU A 200 7.87 4.11 -0.83
CA GLU A 200 7.70 4.31 0.63
C GLU A 200 6.24 4.64 0.99
N GLY A 201 5.60 5.53 0.22
CA GLY A 201 4.19 5.86 0.41
C GLY A 201 3.24 4.68 0.18
N ARG A 202 3.52 3.85 -0.83
CA ARG A 202 2.74 2.64 -1.14
C ARG A 202 2.90 1.53 -0.11
N ALA A 203 4.03 1.49 0.62
CA ALA A 203 4.19 0.57 1.75
C ALA A 203 3.23 0.90 2.92
N LEU A 204 2.79 2.15 3.04
CA LEU A 204 1.86 2.58 4.11
C LEU A 204 0.39 2.30 3.77
N ILE A 205 0.08 2.22 2.49
CA ILE A 205 -1.24 1.86 1.97
C ILE A 205 -1.05 0.62 1.10
N PRO A 206 -0.82 -0.55 1.72
CA PRO A 206 -0.67 -1.75 0.95
C PRO A 206 -2.03 -2.11 0.36
N ARG A 207 -2.24 -1.72 -0.89
CA ARG A 207 -3.35 -2.17 -1.72
C ARG A 207 -3.11 -3.61 -2.13
N CYS A 208 -3.16 -4.53 -1.17
CA CYS A 208 -2.83 -5.93 -1.39
C CYS A 208 -3.92 -6.87 -0.90
N HIS A 209 -3.94 -8.06 -1.50
CA HIS A 209 -4.81 -9.15 -1.08
C HIS A 209 -4.54 -9.54 0.38
N ALA A 210 -5.57 -10.04 1.11
CA ALA A 210 -5.42 -10.41 2.52
C ALA A 210 -4.37 -11.52 2.75
N VAL A 211 -4.30 -12.49 1.83
CA VAL A 211 -3.35 -13.62 1.80
C VAL A 211 -1.88 -13.16 1.72
N ALA A 212 -1.60 -11.93 1.29
CA ALA A 212 -0.23 -11.43 1.17
C ALA A 212 0.50 -11.39 2.52
N ASN A 213 1.62 -12.10 2.61
CA ASN A 213 2.50 -12.11 3.77
C ASN A 213 3.20 -10.75 3.97
N ASN A 214 3.84 -10.56 5.13
CA ASN A 214 4.46 -9.29 5.48
C ASN A 214 5.57 -8.85 4.52
N THR A 215 6.38 -9.79 4.01
CA THR A 215 7.48 -9.51 3.09
C THR A 215 6.96 -9.03 1.74
N LEU A 216 6.01 -9.77 1.17
CA LEU A 216 5.33 -9.41 -0.08
C LEU A 216 4.64 -8.06 0.06
N ARG A 217 3.89 -7.85 1.14
CA ARG A 217 3.14 -6.62 1.44
C ARG A 217 4.02 -5.38 1.60
N LYS A 218 5.10 -5.47 2.38
CA LYS A 218 5.91 -4.31 2.78
C LYS A 218 7.14 -4.05 1.90
N ARG A 219 7.72 -5.09 1.29
CA ARG A 219 8.99 -4.96 0.55
C ARG A 219 8.84 -5.10 -0.96
N ILE A 220 8.00 -6.02 -1.41
CA ILE A 220 7.90 -6.38 -2.83
C ILE A 220 6.82 -5.55 -3.52
N PHE A 221 5.59 -5.61 -2.99
CA PHE A 221 4.42 -4.97 -3.59
C PHE A 221 4.57 -3.46 -3.78
N PRO A 222 5.15 -2.69 -2.84
CA PRO A 222 5.35 -1.26 -3.04
C PRO A 222 6.26 -0.92 -4.22
N ARG A 223 7.12 -1.86 -4.65
CA ARG A 223 8.04 -1.69 -5.79
C ARG A 223 7.38 -1.98 -7.14
N ILE A 224 6.27 -2.71 -7.18
CA ILE A 224 5.50 -2.94 -8.40
C ILE A 224 4.91 -1.60 -8.85
N SER A 225 5.03 -1.22 -10.13
CA SER A 225 4.45 0.03 -10.65
C SER A 225 2.93 0.06 -10.47
N ASN A 226 2.35 1.24 -10.26
CA ASN A 226 0.91 1.44 -10.19
C ASN A 226 0.34 1.62 -11.60
N ASP A 227 -0.04 0.51 -12.25
CA ASP A 227 -0.44 0.44 -13.65
C ASP A 227 -1.55 -0.62 -13.84
N PRO A 228 -2.12 -0.78 -15.03
CA PRO A 228 -3.16 -1.80 -15.26
C PRO A 228 -2.69 -3.22 -14.89
N VAL A 229 -1.42 -3.57 -15.13
CA VAL A 229 -0.85 -4.87 -14.78
C VAL A 229 -0.88 -5.10 -13.26
N SER A 230 -0.51 -4.10 -12.46
CA SER A 230 -0.60 -4.25 -11.01
C SER A 230 -2.02 -4.26 -10.49
N ARG A 231 -3.01 -3.73 -11.23
CA ARG A 231 -4.43 -3.96 -10.90
C ARG A 231 -4.81 -5.43 -11.10
N CYS A 232 -4.41 -6.07 -12.20
CA CYS A 232 -4.66 -7.50 -12.38
C CYS A 232 -4.05 -8.33 -11.24
N ILE A 233 -2.79 -8.05 -10.89
CA ILE A 233 -2.10 -8.73 -9.78
C ILE A 233 -2.84 -8.53 -8.45
N ARG A 234 -3.39 -7.34 -8.18
CA ARG A 234 -4.08 -7.03 -6.90
C ARG A 234 -5.27 -7.92 -6.63
N TYR A 235 -5.98 -8.31 -7.68
CA TYR A 235 -7.22 -9.07 -7.59
C TYR A 235 -7.01 -10.57 -7.81
N ASP A 236 -5.82 -11.01 -8.21
CA ASP A 236 -5.53 -12.42 -8.43
C ASP A 236 -4.92 -13.08 -7.17
N GLN A 237 -5.69 -13.95 -6.51
CA GLN A 237 -5.26 -14.67 -5.32
C GLN A 237 -4.06 -15.60 -5.58
N LEU A 238 -4.03 -16.31 -6.71
CA LEU A 238 -2.97 -17.27 -7.04
C LEU A 238 -1.63 -16.56 -7.24
N VAL A 239 -1.65 -15.38 -7.87
CA VAL A 239 -0.45 -14.57 -8.01
C VAL A 239 0.11 -14.14 -6.64
N TYR A 240 -0.74 -13.90 -5.64
CA TYR A 240 -0.30 -13.62 -4.27
C TYR A 240 0.25 -14.85 -3.54
N GLU A 241 -0.35 -16.02 -3.70
CA GLU A 241 0.14 -17.28 -3.12
C GLU A 241 1.52 -17.64 -3.69
N PHE A 242 1.67 -17.55 -5.01
CA PHE A 242 2.96 -17.71 -5.68
C PHE A 242 3.99 -16.67 -5.19
N GLY A 243 3.58 -15.41 -5.10
CA GLY A 243 4.44 -14.35 -4.57
C GLY A 243 4.87 -14.58 -3.12
N ASN A 244 4.00 -15.16 -2.29
CA ASN A 244 4.29 -15.48 -0.89
C ASN A 244 5.40 -16.52 -0.79
N GLU A 245 5.31 -17.59 -1.56
CA GLU A 245 6.33 -18.64 -1.60
C GLU A 245 7.69 -18.09 -2.06
N LEU A 246 7.70 -17.29 -3.13
CA LEU A 246 8.94 -16.66 -3.57
C LEU A 246 9.54 -15.71 -2.53
N SER A 247 8.67 -14.99 -1.81
CA SER A 247 9.10 -14.02 -0.80
C SER A 247 9.60 -14.66 0.49
N SER A 248 9.23 -15.91 0.80
CA SER A 248 9.75 -16.63 1.97
C SER A 248 11.22 -17.02 1.77
N LYS A 249 11.63 -17.27 0.52
CA LYS A 249 13.02 -17.59 0.11
C LYS A 249 13.89 -16.35 -0.15
N LEU A 250 13.45 -15.16 0.28
CA LEU A 250 14.11 -13.89 -0.04
C LEU A 250 15.40 -13.67 0.77
N ARG A 251 16.56 -13.77 0.11
CA ARG A 251 17.89 -13.58 0.73
C ARG A 251 18.51 -12.19 0.50
N GLY A 252 18.04 -11.41 -0.48
CA GLY A 252 18.64 -10.11 -0.82
C GLY A 252 17.82 -9.22 -1.77
N GLU A 253 18.36 -8.05 -2.12
CA GLU A 253 17.64 -7.07 -2.96
C GLU A 253 17.46 -7.51 -4.42
N GLN A 254 18.45 -8.21 -5.00
CA GLN A 254 18.32 -8.75 -6.36
C GLN A 254 17.12 -9.70 -6.48
N HIS A 255 16.90 -10.55 -5.47
CA HIS A 255 15.73 -11.44 -5.44
C HIS A 255 14.42 -10.64 -5.43
N THR A 256 14.38 -9.48 -4.77
CA THR A 256 13.19 -8.62 -4.77
C THR A 256 12.85 -8.14 -6.18
N ARG A 257 13.84 -7.70 -6.97
CA ARG A 257 13.62 -7.26 -8.37
C ARG A 257 13.15 -8.42 -9.26
N ASN A 258 13.72 -9.62 -9.06
CA ASN A 258 13.33 -10.81 -9.80
C ASN A 258 11.87 -11.19 -9.51
N ILE A 259 11.45 -11.19 -8.24
CA ILE A 259 10.07 -11.49 -7.85
C ILE A 259 9.10 -10.46 -8.45
N VAL A 260 9.40 -9.16 -8.35
CA VAL A 260 8.58 -8.11 -9.00
C VAL A 260 8.42 -8.37 -10.49
N THR A 261 9.50 -8.79 -11.17
CA THR A 261 9.47 -9.09 -12.60
C THR A 261 8.59 -10.31 -12.90
N GLN A 262 8.70 -11.37 -12.10
CA GLN A 262 7.87 -12.57 -12.26
C GLN A 262 6.39 -12.27 -12.03
N LEU A 263 6.03 -11.60 -10.94
CA LEU A 263 4.64 -11.20 -10.67
C LEU A 263 4.05 -10.35 -11.82
N ARG A 264 4.85 -9.42 -12.36
CA ARG A 264 4.44 -8.61 -13.52
C ARG A 264 4.32 -9.40 -14.82
N ARG A 265 5.11 -10.46 -15.00
CA ARG A 265 4.95 -11.36 -16.16
C ARG A 265 3.65 -12.15 -16.06
N LEU A 266 3.30 -12.63 -14.87
CA LEU A 266 2.04 -13.33 -14.61
C LEU A 266 0.84 -12.40 -14.82
N GLY A 267 0.85 -11.22 -14.22
CA GLY A 267 -0.25 -10.25 -14.35
C GLY A 267 -0.46 -9.66 -15.75
N ARG A 268 0.43 -9.92 -16.72
CA ARG A 268 0.20 -9.57 -18.14
C ARG A 268 -0.55 -10.67 -18.91
N LYS A 269 -0.63 -11.87 -18.35
CA LYS A 269 -1.28 -13.05 -18.93
C LYS A 269 -2.68 -13.32 -18.36
N VAL A 270 -3.04 -12.57 -17.32
CA VAL A 270 -4.38 -12.52 -16.71
C VAL A 270 -5.20 -11.47 -17.47
#